data_AF-A0A7C1VZM9-F1
#
_entry.id   AF-A0A7C1VZM9-F1
#
_cell.length_a   1.000
_cell.length_b   1.000
_cell.length_c   1.000
_cell.angle_alpha   90.00
_cell.angle_beta   90.00
_cell.angle_gamma   90.00
#
_symmetry.space_group_name_H-M   'P 1'
#
loop_
_entity.id
_entity.type
_entity.pdbx_description
1 polymer ?
#
loop_
_entity_poly.entity_id
_entity_poly.type
_entity_poly.pdbx_seq_one_letter_code
_entity_poly.pdbx_strand_id
1 'polypeptide(L)'
;MKFTRSTIEINRELSKLDLFMIDFTNILKKYTSYVIVSGYVAILLGRARASEDIDIIIPRIDYSTFRSLLKELKEKEFYCLNGDDDKYLFEYMLEKIPLRFAKIDTIIPNIELKCSENRFDELSLEKTMLVKLPGGVEVPIPHLELQVAFKEAVLRSPKDLEDALYIRTVAKEIIDEKLIEEYKVKLNEFYRG
;
A
#
# COMPACT_ATOMS: atom_id res chain seq x y z
N MET A 1 10.34 8.88 -15.42
CA MET A 1 9.89 9.31 -14.08
C MET A 1 10.77 10.45 -13.61
N LYS A 2 10.27 11.32 -12.76
CA LYS A 2 11.08 12.34 -12.07
C LYS A 2 10.96 12.15 -10.57
N PHE A 3 12.07 12.23 -9.87
CA PHE A 3 12.13 12.04 -8.43
C PHE A 3 12.46 13.35 -7.73
N THR A 4 11.78 13.61 -6.63
CA THR A 4 12.19 14.57 -5.60
C THR A 4 12.21 13.82 -4.26
N ARG A 5 12.65 14.49 -3.19
CA ARG A 5 12.65 13.88 -1.84
C ARG A 5 11.26 13.51 -1.31
N SER A 6 10.19 14.13 -1.83
CA SER A 6 8.82 13.92 -1.34
C SER A 6 7.83 13.53 -2.42
N THR A 7 8.21 13.55 -3.69
CA THR A 7 7.31 13.25 -4.81
C THR A 7 7.97 12.44 -5.90
N ILE A 8 7.21 11.54 -6.53
CA ILE A 8 7.60 10.80 -7.74
C ILE A 8 6.60 11.13 -8.83
N GLU A 9 7.06 11.71 -9.93
CA GLU A 9 6.19 11.98 -11.08
C GLU A 9 6.34 10.86 -12.12
N ILE A 10 5.22 10.22 -12.44
CA ILE A 10 5.14 9.12 -13.38
C ILE A 10 4.31 9.57 -14.58
N ASN A 11 4.93 9.49 -15.76
CA ASN A 11 4.29 9.82 -17.03
C ASN A 11 4.33 8.58 -17.94
N ARG A 12 3.53 7.57 -17.57
CA ARG A 12 3.25 6.37 -18.38
C ARG A 12 1.74 6.14 -18.44
N GLU A 13 1.28 5.39 -19.43
CA GLU A 13 -0.11 4.96 -19.49
C GLU A 13 -0.50 4.17 -18.23
N LEU A 14 -1.72 4.42 -17.74
CA LEU A 14 -2.28 3.74 -16.58
C LEU A 14 -2.68 2.31 -16.97
N SER A 15 -2.20 1.34 -16.23
CA SER A 15 -2.61 -0.05 -16.38
C SER A 15 -3.99 -0.29 -15.78
N LYS A 16 -4.61 -1.45 -16.09
CA LYS A 16 -5.85 -1.87 -15.44
C LYS A 16 -5.73 -1.95 -13.91
N LEU A 17 -4.55 -2.33 -13.41
CA LEU A 17 -4.28 -2.39 -11.97
C LEU A 17 -4.20 -0.98 -11.37
N ASP A 18 -3.62 -0.02 -12.08
CA ASP A 18 -3.59 1.38 -11.65
C ASP A 18 -5.01 1.97 -11.60
N LEU A 19 -5.82 1.74 -12.63
CA LEU A 19 -7.21 2.21 -12.65
C LEU A 19 -8.04 1.60 -11.51
N PHE A 20 -7.89 0.29 -11.27
CA PHE A 20 -8.54 -0.40 -10.15
C PHE A 20 -8.13 0.19 -8.79
N MET A 21 -6.83 0.45 -8.59
CA MET A 21 -6.31 1.11 -7.39
C MET A 21 -6.91 2.52 -7.23
N ILE A 22 -6.94 3.31 -8.30
CA ILE A 22 -7.45 4.68 -8.30
C ILE A 22 -8.94 4.70 -7.94
N ASP A 23 -9.73 3.79 -8.52
CA ASP A 23 -11.17 3.68 -8.24
C ASP A 23 -11.43 3.39 -6.76
N PHE A 24 -10.68 2.45 -6.17
CA PHE A 24 -10.83 2.10 -4.76
C PHE A 24 -10.37 3.25 -3.84
N THR A 25 -9.18 3.80 -4.10
CA THR A 25 -8.59 4.83 -3.24
C THR A 25 -9.32 6.17 -3.31
N ASN A 26 -10.00 6.47 -4.41
CA ASN A 26 -10.88 7.63 -4.52
C ASN A 26 -12.06 7.60 -3.54
N ILE A 27 -12.51 6.40 -3.16
CA ILE A 27 -13.52 6.19 -2.11
C ILE A 27 -12.83 6.24 -0.75
N LEU A 28 -11.78 5.43 -0.56
CA LEU A 28 -11.08 5.26 0.72
C LEU A 28 -10.63 6.59 1.34
N LYS A 29 -10.06 7.48 0.53
CA LYS A 29 -9.50 8.76 0.97
C LYS A 29 -10.50 9.72 1.60
N LYS A 30 -11.81 9.49 1.42
CA LYS A 30 -12.88 10.28 2.04
C LYS A 30 -13.09 9.92 3.51
N TYR A 31 -12.70 8.70 3.90
CA TYR A 31 -12.99 8.11 5.20
C TYR A 31 -11.75 7.99 6.08
N THR A 32 -10.57 7.84 5.48
CA THR A 32 -9.33 7.66 6.22
C THR A 32 -8.11 8.02 5.37
N SER A 33 -7.00 8.38 6.03
CA SER A 33 -5.70 8.41 5.37
C SER A 33 -5.26 6.97 5.05
N TYR A 34 -4.40 6.82 4.06
CA TYR A 34 -3.94 5.50 3.66
C TYR A 34 -2.54 5.60 3.08
N VAL A 35 -1.87 4.45 3.00
CA VAL A 35 -0.63 4.28 2.24
C VAL A 35 -0.66 2.98 1.49
N ILE A 36 -0.13 3.01 0.28
CA ILE A 36 0.05 1.83 -0.56
C ILE A 36 1.44 1.25 -0.31
N VAL A 37 1.50 -0.06 -0.03
CA VAL A 37 2.74 -0.76 0.34
C VAL A 37 2.99 -1.97 -0.56
N SER A 38 4.04 -2.73 -0.25
CA SER A 38 4.31 -4.05 -0.85
C SER A 38 4.62 -4.00 -2.35
N GLY A 39 4.33 -5.09 -3.08
CA GLY A 39 4.75 -5.31 -4.47
C GLY A 39 4.20 -4.31 -5.48
N TYR A 40 3.00 -3.75 -5.23
CA TYR A 40 2.41 -2.78 -6.16
C TYR A 40 3.22 -1.48 -6.23
N VAL A 41 3.96 -1.09 -5.18
CA VAL A 41 4.86 0.07 -5.25
C VAL A 41 5.96 -0.14 -6.31
N ALA A 42 6.56 -1.33 -6.37
CA ALA A 42 7.57 -1.62 -7.40
C ALA A 42 6.95 -1.58 -8.81
N ILE A 43 5.72 -2.09 -8.99
CA ILE A 43 4.97 -2.01 -10.26
C ILE A 43 4.68 -0.56 -10.64
N LEU A 44 4.26 0.25 -9.66
CA LEU A 44 3.98 1.67 -9.85
C LEU A 44 5.20 2.38 -10.44
N LEU A 45 6.39 2.09 -9.89
CA LEU A 45 7.69 2.60 -10.34
C LEU A 45 8.22 1.98 -11.65
N GLY A 46 7.46 1.11 -12.32
CA GLY A 46 7.77 0.57 -13.65
C GLY A 46 8.38 -0.83 -13.65
N ARG A 47 8.39 -1.55 -12.52
CA ARG A 47 8.86 -2.94 -12.50
C ARG A 47 7.89 -3.83 -13.27
N ALA A 48 8.39 -4.53 -14.29
CA ALA A 48 7.63 -5.53 -15.03
C ALA A 48 7.47 -6.82 -14.19
N ARG A 49 6.38 -6.89 -13.42
CA ARG A 49 5.96 -8.09 -12.68
C ARG A 49 4.43 -8.14 -12.59
N ALA A 50 3.89 -9.33 -12.40
CA ALA A 50 2.49 -9.47 -12.01
C ALA A 50 2.33 -9.27 -10.49
N SER A 51 1.21 -8.66 -10.11
CA SER A 51 0.64 -8.73 -8.77
C SER A 51 -0.87 -8.85 -8.94
N GLU A 52 -1.48 -9.71 -8.15
CA GLU A 52 -2.93 -9.93 -8.15
C GLU A 52 -3.62 -9.11 -7.06
N ASP A 53 -2.86 -8.69 -6.04
CA ASP A 53 -3.31 -7.84 -4.95
C ASP A 53 -2.51 -6.54 -4.81
N ILE A 54 -3.17 -5.53 -4.22
CA ILE A 54 -2.60 -4.25 -3.79
C ILE A 54 -2.80 -4.14 -2.28
N ASP A 55 -1.71 -4.08 -1.54
CA ASP A 55 -1.72 -3.89 -0.10
C ASP A 55 -1.90 -2.42 0.26
N ILE A 56 -2.88 -2.13 1.12
CA ILE A 56 -3.15 -0.79 1.66
C ILE A 56 -3.19 -0.85 3.18
N ILE A 57 -2.45 0.06 3.82
CA ILE A 57 -2.50 0.28 5.26
C ILE A 57 -3.30 1.55 5.55
N ILE A 58 -4.19 1.49 6.53
CA ILE A 58 -4.94 2.63 7.08
C ILE A 58 -4.74 2.72 8.59
N PRO A 59 -4.87 3.90 9.22
CA PRO A 59 -4.98 3.97 10.66
C PRO A 59 -6.25 3.25 11.14
N ARG A 60 -6.30 2.93 12.43
CA ARG A 60 -7.54 2.42 13.04
C ARG A 60 -8.67 3.43 12.89
N ILE A 61 -9.83 2.94 12.47
CA ILE A 61 -11.06 3.74 12.33
C ILE A 61 -12.16 3.15 13.20
N ASP A 62 -13.11 3.99 13.62
CA ASP A 62 -14.28 3.53 14.36
C ASP A 62 -15.29 2.80 13.45
N TYR A 63 -16.21 2.07 14.06
CA TYR A 63 -17.22 1.28 13.34
C TYR A 63 -18.14 2.14 12.44
N SER A 64 -18.46 3.36 12.84
CA SER A 64 -19.35 4.23 12.07
C SER A 64 -18.68 4.72 10.77
N THR A 65 -17.39 5.04 10.85
CA THR A 65 -16.54 5.37 9.70
C THR A 65 -16.37 4.16 8.79
N PHE A 66 -16.06 2.99 9.36
CA PHE A 66 -15.91 1.74 8.61
C PHE A 66 -17.20 1.35 7.87
N ARG A 67 -18.34 1.40 8.54
CA ARG A 67 -19.64 1.10 7.93
C ARG A 67 -19.97 2.05 6.78
N SER A 68 -19.63 3.33 6.92
CA SER A 68 -19.83 4.31 5.85
C SER A 68 -18.94 4.03 4.64
N LEU A 69 -17.68 3.64 4.87
CA LEU A 69 -16.77 3.18 3.83
C LEU A 69 -17.32 1.94 3.10
N LEU A 70 -17.74 0.90 3.83
CA LEU A 70 -18.30 -0.32 3.25
C LEU A 70 -19.53 -0.02 2.39
N LYS A 71 -20.40 0.88 2.84
CA LYS A 71 -21.59 1.28 2.10
C LYS A 71 -21.21 1.91 0.76
N GLU A 72 -20.29 2.88 0.75
CA GLU A 72 -19.88 3.54 -0.51
C GLU A 72 -19.14 2.55 -1.43
N LEU A 73 -18.31 1.65 -0.87
CA LEU A 73 -17.67 0.58 -1.64
C LEU A 73 -18.71 -0.31 -2.34
N LYS A 74 -19.75 -0.75 -1.61
CA LYS A 74 -20.87 -1.54 -2.16
C LYS A 74 -21.62 -0.76 -3.27
N GLU A 75 -21.89 0.53 -3.06
CA GLU A 75 -22.51 1.41 -4.08
C GLU A 75 -21.65 1.58 -5.34
N LYS A 76 -20.34 1.38 -5.22
CA LYS A 76 -19.37 1.40 -6.33
C LYS A 76 -18.97 0.02 -6.81
N GLU A 77 -19.80 -0.99 -6.55
CA GLU A 77 -19.64 -2.36 -7.04
C GLU A 77 -18.36 -3.04 -6.54
N PHE A 78 -17.81 -2.60 -5.40
CA PHE A 78 -16.81 -3.35 -4.67
C PHE A 78 -17.50 -4.26 -3.65
N TYR A 79 -17.02 -5.49 -3.53
CA TYR A 79 -17.45 -6.43 -2.52
C TYR A 79 -16.25 -6.97 -1.74
N CYS A 80 -16.48 -7.38 -0.49
CA CYS A 80 -15.45 -7.96 0.35
C CYS A 80 -15.42 -9.49 0.14
N LEU A 81 -14.26 -10.04 -0.16
CA LEU A 81 -14.05 -11.48 -0.35
C LEU A 81 -14.22 -12.26 0.96
N ASN A 82 -14.04 -11.59 2.11
CA ASN A 82 -14.16 -12.21 3.42
C ASN A 82 -15.61 -12.46 3.85
N GLY A 83 -16.59 -11.75 3.27
CA GLY A 83 -18.01 -11.83 3.65
C GLY A 83 -18.76 -10.53 3.39
N ASP A 84 -20.04 -10.47 3.75
CA ASP A 84 -20.94 -9.35 3.47
C ASP A 84 -21.53 -8.64 4.71
N ASP A 85 -21.40 -9.25 5.90
CA ASP A 85 -21.85 -8.70 7.17
C ASP A 85 -20.88 -7.66 7.74
N ASP A 86 -21.36 -6.42 7.87
CA ASP A 86 -20.54 -5.28 8.28
C ASP A 86 -19.91 -5.44 9.69
N LYS A 87 -20.56 -6.16 10.63
CA LYS A 87 -20.04 -6.34 11.98
C LYS A 87 -18.92 -7.36 12.00
N TYR A 88 -19.10 -8.51 11.35
CA TYR A 88 -18.05 -9.52 11.24
C TYR A 88 -16.82 -8.99 10.50
N LEU A 89 -17.01 -8.20 9.43
CA LEU A 89 -15.89 -7.55 8.75
C LEU A 89 -15.16 -6.54 9.64
N PHE A 90 -15.87 -5.82 10.50
CA PHE A 90 -15.25 -4.91 11.46
C PHE A 90 -14.48 -5.65 12.55
N GLU A 91 -15.04 -6.75 13.07
CA GLU A 91 -14.35 -7.64 14.01
C GLU A 91 -13.05 -8.18 13.40
N TYR A 92 -13.06 -8.59 12.13
CA TYR A 92 -11.86 -9.01 11.42
C TYR A 92 -10.78 -7.93 11.39
N MET A 93 -11.16 -6.67 11.10
CA MET A 93 -10.22 -5.55 11.18
C MET A 93 -9.64 -5.35 12.58
N LEU A 94 -10.46 -5.49 13.64
CA LEU A 94 -9.99 -5.38 15.03
C LEU A 94 -9.04 -6.51 15.42
N GLU A 95 -9.29 -7.71 14.88
CA GLU A 95 -8.46 -8.90 15.04
C GLU A 95 -7.25 -8.94 14.11
N LYS A 96 -6.97 -7.84 13.39
CA LYS A 96 -5.82 -7.71 12.48
C LYS A 96 -5.86 -8.69 11.30
N ILE A 97 -7.07 -9.11 10.93
CA ILE A 97 -7.30 -9.93 9.74
C ILE A 97 -7.50 -8.96 8.57
N PRO A 98 -6.65 -9.03 7.52
CA PRO A 98 -6.81 -8.17 6.34
C PRO A 98 -8.14 -8.42 5.64
N LEU A 99 -8.79 -7.34 5.20
CA LEU A 99 -10.00 -7.41 4.39
C LEU A 99 -9.64 -7.30 2.91
N ARG A 100 -10.12 -8.23 2.10
CA ARG A 100 -9.87 -8.25 0.67
C ARG A 100 -11.07 -7.74 -0.11
N PHE A 101 -10.88 -6.76 -0.98
CA PHE A 101 -11.96 -6.18 -1.79
C PHE A 101 -11.69 -6.35 -3.29
N ALA A 102 -12.70 -6.77 -4.04
CA ALA A 102 -12.66 -6.88 -5.49
C ALA A 102 -13.90 -6.22 -6.12
N LYS A 103 -13.90 -6.02 -7.44
CA LYS A 103 -15.10 -5.63 -8.19
C LYS A 103 -16.03 -6.82 -8.35
N ILE A 104 -17.34 -6.62 -8.33
CA ILE A 104 -18.34 -7.68 -8.59
C ILE A 104 -17.95 -8.49 -9.84
N ASP A 105 -18.17 -9.81 -9.78
CA ASP A 105 -17.79 -10.79 -10.81
C ASP A 105 -16.29 -10.94 -11.08
N THR A 106 -15.44 -10.41 -10.19
CA THR A 106 -13.98 -10.57 -10.24
C THR A 106 -13.40 -10.98 -8.90
N ILE A 107 -12.33 -11.78 -8.92
CA ILE A 107 -11.53 -12.11 -7.71
C ILE A 107 -10.18 -11.37 -7.74
N ILE A 108 -9.67 -11.14 -8.95
CA ILE A 108 -8.42 -10.43 -9.20
C ILE A 108 -8.65 -9.34 -10.27
N PRO A 109 -8.02 -8.16 -10.12
CA PRO A 109 -7.22 -7.75 -8.97
C PRO A 109 -8.08 -7.52 -7.71
N ASN A 110 -7.46 -7.62 -6.54
CA ASN A 110 -8.10 -7.25 -5.26
C ASN A 110 -7.23 -6.29 -4.43
N ILE A 111 -7.88 -5.54 -3.53
CA ILE A 111 -7.20 -4.74 -2.51
C ILE A 111 -7.13 -5.56 -1.24
N GLU A 112 -5.95 -5.69 -0.64
CA GLU A 112 -5.80 -6.16 0.73
C GLU A 112 -5.68 -4.95 1.68
N LEU A 113 -6.78 -4.64 2.37
CA LEU A 113 -6.88 -3.52 3.31
C LEU A 113 -6.55 -3.97 4.73
N LYS A 114 -5.59 -3.29 5.36
CA LYS A 114 -5.08 -3.58 6.70
C LYS A 114 -5.18 -2.35 7.59
N CYS A 115 -5.56 -2.52 8.85
CA CYS A 115 -5.33 -1.49 9.86
C CYS A 115 -3.86 -1.51 10.30
N SER A 116 -3.29 -0.37 10.67
CA SER A 116 -1.96 -0.31 11.28
C SER A 116 -1.93 -1.14 12.57
N GLU A 117 -1.00 -2.09 12.64
CA GLU A 117 -0.92 -3.06 13.73
C GLU A 117 0.26 -2.82 14.66
N ASN A 118 1.33 -2.25 14.12
CA ASN A 118 2.60 -2.04 14.81
C ASN A 118 3.24 -0.70 14.44
N ARG A 119 4.35 -0.37 15.12
CA ARG A 119 5.05 0.92 14.95
C ARG A 119 5.59 1.14 13.53
N PHE A 120 5.89 0.09 12.75
CA PHE A 120 6.34 0.23 11.37
C PHE A 120 5.19 0.47 10.38
N ASP A 121 3.99 -0.01 10.68
CA ASP A 121 2.79 0.36 9.91
C ASP A 121 2.44 1.82 10.16
N GLU A 122 2.51 2.27 11.42
CA GLU A 122 2.38 3.68 11.78
C GLU A 122 3.46 4.53 11.09
N LEU A 123 4.71 4.08 11.11
CA LEU A 123 5.81 4.78 10.44
C LEU A 123 5.58 4.87 8.92
N SER A 124 5.00 3.82 8.33
CA SER A 124 4.62 3.80 6.91
C SER A 124 3.56 4.85 6.59
N LEU A 125 2.59 5.06 7.49
CA LEU A 125 1.57 6.12 7.41
C LEU A 125 2.14 7.52 7.69
N GLU A 126 3.12 7.65 8.59
CA GLU A 126 3.72 8.92 9.01
C GLU A 126 4.76 9.44 7.99
N LYS A 127 5.58 8.56 7.42
CA LYS A 127 6.69 8.89 6.52
C LYS A 127 6.33 8.52 5.09
N THR A 128 5.54 9.39 4.47
CA THR A 128 4.99 9.19 3.13
C THR A 128 5.60 10.13 2.10
N MET A 129 5.65 9.62 0.87
CA MET A 129 5.91 10.39 -0.33
C MET A 129 4.76 10.20 -1.32
N LEU A 130 4.56 11.18 -2.20
CA LEU A 130 3.44 11.18 -3.15
C LEU A 130 3.89 10.77 -4.54
N VAL A 131 3.25 9.74 -5.09
CA VAL A 131 3.37 9.38 -6.51
C VAL A 131 2.29 10.12 -7.29
N LYS A 132 2.70 10.97 -8.22
CA LYS A 132 1.83 11.71 -9.13
C LYS A 132 1.67 10.92 -10.42
N LEU A 133 0.46 10.48 -10.67
CA LEU A 133 0.04 9.77 -11.87
C LEU A 133 -0.58 10.73 -12.89
N PRO A 134 -0.69 10.34 -14.19
CA PRO A 134 -1.42 11.12 -15.17
C PRO A 134 -2.85 11.41 -14.73
N GLY A 135 -3.37 12.58 -15.10
CA GLY A 135 -4.69 13.05 -14.64
C GLY A 135 -4.69 13.67 -13.24
N GLY A 136 -3.52 13.88 -12.63
CA GLY A 136 -3.38 14.60 -11.35
C GLY A 136 -3.72 13.75 -10.12
N VAL A 137 -3.78 12.43 -10.27
CA VAL A 137 -4.00 11.54 -9.12
C VAL A 137 -2.72 11.44 -8.30
N GLU A 138 -2.84 11.66 -6.99
CA GLU A 138 -1.75 11.57 -6.03
C GLU A 138 -1.95 10.34 -5.15
N VAL A 139 -0.93 9.49 -5.09
CA VAL A 139 -0.95 8.21 -4.41
C VAL A 139 0.13 8.21 -3.32
N PRO A 140 -0.24 8.11 -2.03
CA PRO A 140 0.71 8.05 -0.94
C PRO A 140 1.34 6.65 -0.86
N ILE A 141 2.68 6.62 -0.83
CA ILE A 141 3.48 5.42 -0.54
C ILE A 141 4.43 5.74 0.62
N PRO A 142 4.86 4.74 1.42
CA PRO A 142 5.94 4.97 2.36
C PRO A 142 7.21 5.41 1.64
N HIS A 143 8.05 6.20 2.31
CA HIS A 143 9.37 6.56 1.83
C HIS A 143 10.14 5.31 1.34
N LEU A 144 10.85 5.46 0.23
CA LEU A 144 11.47 4.33 -0.46
C LEU A 144 12.48 3.59 0.44
N GLU A 145 13.20 4.30 1.30
CA GLU A 145 14.17 3.72 2.23
C GLU A 145 13.51 2.74 3.19
N LEU A 146 12.34 3.10 3.74
CA LEU A 146 11.59 2.22 4.64
C LEU A 146 11.11 0.97 3.90
N GLN A 147 10.65 1.12 2.65
CA GLN A 147 10.20 -0.01 1.84
C GLN A 147 11.34 -0.97 1.48
N VAL A 148 12.49 -0.43 1.08
CA VAL A 148 13.69 -1.21 0.80
C VAL A 148 14.14 -1.95 2.05
N ALA A 149 14.23 -1.25 3.19
CA ALA A 149 14.62 -1.85 4.47
C ALA A 149 13.67 -2.99 4.88
N PHE A 150 12.35 -2.79 4.76
CA PHE A 150 11.35 -3.80 5.12
C PHE A 150 11.46 -5.07 4.25
N LYS A 151 11.61 -4.89 2.93
CA LYS A 151 11.80 -6.00 1.99
C LYS A 151 13.08 -6.80 2.27
N GLU A 152 14.17 -6.12 2.58
CA GLU A 152 15.49 -6.73 2.80
C GLU A 152 15.67 -7.34 4.20
N ALA A 153 15.06 -6.77 5.24
CA ALA A 153 15.25 -7.23 6.62
C ALA A 153 14.15 -8.19 7.11
N VAL A 154 12.90 -7.96 6.69
CA VAL A 154 11.72 -8.67 7.19
C VAL A 154 11.22 -9.72 6.18
N LEU A 155 10.80 -9.30 4.97
CA LEU A 155 10.14 -10.20 4.03
C LEU A 155 11.09 -11.22 3.37
N ARG A 156 12.22 -10.73 2.83
CA ARG A 156 13.36 -11.55 2.35
C ARG A 156 13.06 -12.61 1.29
N SER A 157 11.88 -12.62 0.69
CA SER A 157 11.59 -13.53 -0.41
C SER A 157 12.34 -13.08 -1.68
N PRO A 158 12.61 -13.97 -2.66
CA PRO A 158 13.29 -13.59 -3.90
C PRO A 158 12.63 -12.40 -4.61
N LYS A 159 11.29 -12.40 -4.71
CA LYS A 159 10.52 -11.30 -5.31
C LYS A 159 10.68 -9.98 -4.55
N ASP A 160 10.83 -10.02 -3.22
CA ASP A 160 10.99 -8.83 -2.39
C ASP A 160 12.39 -8.25 -2.49
N LEU A 161 13.42 -9.10 -2.56
CA LEU A 161 14.80 -8.67 -2.79
C LEU A 161 14.96 -8.04 -4.18
N GLU A 162 14.31 -8.60 -5.20
CA GLU A 162 14.28 -8.01 -6.54
C GLU A 162 13.54 -6.67 -6.57
N ASP A 163 12.41 -6.54 -5.87
CA ASP A 163 11.70 -5.26 -5.72
C ASP A 163 12.60 -4.20 -5.05
N ALA A 164 13.30 -4.58 -3.97
CA ALA A 164 14.18 -3.68 -3.24
C ALA A 164 15.35 -3.20 -4.14
N LEU A 165 15.99 -4.12 -4.86
CA LEU A 165 17.03 -3.80 -5.83
C LEU A 165 16.51 -2.89 -6.95
N TYR A 166 15.30 -3.16 -7.45
CA TYR A 166 14.68 -2.32 -8.47
C TYR A 166 14.45 -0.89 -7.96
N ILE A 167 13.85 -0.74 -6.78
CA ILE A 167 13.60 0.56 -6.14
C ILE A 167 14.91 1.34 -5.97
N ARG A 168 15.96 0.70 -5.42
CA ARG A 168 17.30 1.29 -5.31
C ARG A 168 17.84 1.78 -6.66
N THR A 169 17.64 0.99 -7.71
CA THR A 169 18.16 1.30 -9.05
C THR A 169 17.43 2.49 -9.67
N VAL A 170 16.10 2.53 -9.62
CA VAL A 170 15.31 3.60 -10.25
C VAL A 170 15.37 4.91 -9.47
N ALA A 171 15.53 4.85 -8.14
CA ALA A 171 15.57 6.00 -7.25
C ALA A 171 16.99 6.32 -6.74
N LYS A 172 18.04 5.82 -7.40
CA LYS A 172 19.45 5.95 -6.97
C LYS A 172 19.92 7.36 -6.65
N GLU A 173 19.27 8.37 -7.24
CA GLU A 173 19.63 9.79 -7.06
C GLU A 173 19.05 10.40 -5.78
N ILE A 174 18.01 9.79 -5.21
CA ILE A 174 17.32 10.29 -4.02
C ILE A 174 17.44 9.37 -2.80
N ILE A 175 17.77 8.09 -3.01
CA ILE A 175 17.87 7.08 -1.95
C ILE A 175 18.98 7.44 -0.96
N ASP A 176 18.64 7.38 0.34
CA ASP A 176 19.59 7.45 1.43
C ASP A 176 19.94 6.05 1.96
N GLU A 177 21.10 5.53 1.56
CA GLU A 177 21.61 4.24 2.00
C GLU A 177 21.83 4.14 3.51
N LYS A 178 22.19 5.25 4.18
CA LYS A 178 22.37 5.24 5.63
C LYS A 178 21.03 5.09 6.34
N LEU A 179 20.00 5.78 5.84
CA LEU A 179 18.65 5.69 6.38
C LEU A 179 18.05 4.27 6.20
N ILE A 180 18.35 3.60 5.08
CA ILE A 180 17.97 2.19 4.89
C ILE A 180 18.57 1.33 5.99
N GLU A 181 19.87 1.44 6.25
CA GLU A 181 20.54 0.64 7.29
C GLU A 181 20.00 0.97 8.69
N GLU A 182 19.72 2.24 9.00
CA GLU A 182 19.05 2.64 10.25
C GLU A 182 17.69 1.97 10.42
N TYR A 183 16.87 1.93 9.35
CA TYR A 183 15.58 1.23 9.40
C TYR A 183 15.75 -0.27 9.57
N LYS A 184 16.73 -0.89 8.90
CA LYS A 184 17.00 -2.33 9.07
C LYS A 184 17.38 -2.69 10.51
N VAL A 185 18.19 -1.87 11.18
CA VAL A 185 18.54 -2.09 12.59
C VAL A 185 17.26 -2.09 13.44
N LYS A 186 16.44 -1.05 13.33
CA LYS A 186 15.17 -0.95 14.07
C LYS A 186 14.21 -2.10 13.76
N LEU A 187 14.10 -2.50 12.50
CA LEU A 187 13.26 -3.62 12.07
C LEU A 187 13.74 -4.94 12.66
N ASN A 188 15.05 -5.19 12.65
CA ASN A 188 15.61 -6.40 13.24
C ASN A 188 15.41 -6.43 14.75
N GLU A 189 15.58 -5.31 15.46
CA GLU A 189 15.31 -5.21 16.90
C GLU A 189 13.86 -5.55 17.25
N PHE A 190 12.90 -5.14 16.40
CA PHE A 190 11.48 -5.37 16.64
C PHE A 190 11.00 -6.77 16.24
N TYR A 191 11.45 -7.29 15.08
CA TYR A 191 10.96 -8.57 14.54
C TYR A 191 11.81 -9.78 14.96
N ARG A 192 13.02 -9.56 15.48
CA ARG A 192 13.95 -10.65 15.89
C ARG A 192 14.44 -10.55 17.33
N GLY A 193 14.14 -9.45 18.02
CA GLY A 193 14.34 -9.32 19.48
C GLY A 193 13.19 -9.98 20.22
#